data_AF-A0A3D2I576-F1
#
_entry.id   AF-A0A3D2I576-F1
#
_cell.length_a   1.000
_cell.length_b   1.000
_cell.length_c   1.000
_cell.angle_alpha   90.00
_cell.angle_beta   90.00
_cell.angle_gamma   90.00
#
_symmetry.space_group_name_H-M   'P 1'
#
loop_
_entity.id
_entity.type
_entity.pdbx_description
1 polymer ?
#
loop_
_entity_poly.entity_id
_entity_poly.type
_entity_poly.pdbx_seq_one_letter_code
_entity_poly.pdbx_strand_id
1 'polypeptide(L)'
;MKGKLIVFEGTDGSGKATQSRLLCDELTRRGISFRKLEFPRYKEESSALIRLYLGGAFGDKPGDVNAYAASVFYSVDRYASYKQDWG
;
A
#
# COMPACT_ATOMS: atom_id res chain seq x y z
N MET A 1 14.97 -19.60 5.90
CA MET A 1 15.81 -18.40 5.68
C MET A 1 14.95 -17.15 5.79
N LYS A 2 15.38 -16.09 6.48
CA LYS A 2 14.66 -14.81 6.52
C LYS A 2 15.04 -13.98 5.28
N GLY A 3 14.06 -13.55 4.49
CA GLY A 3 14.28 -12.66 3.34
C GLY A 3 14.52 -11.20 3.76
N LYS A 4 14.72 -10.31 2.79
CA LYS A 4 14.77 -8.85 3.01
C LYS A 4 13.41 -8.23 2.70
N LEU A 5 12.96 -7.30 3.55
CA LEU A 5 11.83 -6.41 3.27
C LEU A 5 12.39 -5.08 2.78
N ILE A 6 12.03 -4.69 1.56
CA ILE A 6 12.44 -3.42 0.94
C ILE A 6 11.17 -2.60 0.72
N VAL A 7 11.14 -1.37 1.23
CA VAL A 7 10.00 -0.45 1.10
C VAL A 7 10.44 0.76 0.28
N PHE A 8 9.63 1.12 -0.72
CA PHE A 8 9.80 2.36 -1.49
C PHE A 8 8.79 3.39 -0.99
N GLU A 9 9.27 4.48 -0.40
CA GLU A 9 8.45 5.57 0.16
C GLU A 9 8.72 6.91 -0.50
N GLY A 10 7.79 7.85 -0.33
CA GLY A 10 7.86 9.20 -0.89
C GLY A 10 6.49 9.77 -1.28
N THR A 11 6.45 11.05 -1.63
CA THR A 11 5.21 11.75 -2.01
C THR A 11 4.69 11.30 -3.37
N ASP A 12 3.47 11.71 -3.71
CA ASP A 12 2.89 11.46 -5.04
C ASP A 12 3.78 12.06 -6.13
N GLY A 13 3.91 11.33 -7.24
CA GLY A 13 4.80 11.71 -8.35
C GLY A 13 6.29 11.40 -8.13
N SER A 14 6.74 10.90 -6.97
CA SER A 14 8.17 10.66 -6.71
C SER A 14 8.80 9.48 -7.47
N GLY A 15 8.04 8.74 -8.28
CA GLY A 15 8.55 7.63 -9.10
C GLY A 15 8.64 6.26 -8.40
N LYS A 16 8.03 6.09 -7.20
CA LYS A 16 8.03 4.82 -6.43
C LYS A 16 7.61 3.61 -7.25
N ALA A 17 6.51 3.73 -8.00
CA ALA A 17 5.97 2.65 -8.82
C ALA A 17 6.98 2.22 -9.90
N THR A 18 7.64 3.19 -10.55
CA THR A 18 8.70 2.93 -11.53
C THR A 18 9.88 2.20 -10.89
N GLN A 19 10.37 2.68 -9.74
CA GLN A 19 11.52 2.07 -9.07
C GLN A 19 11.22 0.67 -8.54
N SER A 20 10.04 0.46 -7.96
CA SER A 20 9.58 -0.86 -7.51
C SER A 20 9.49 -1.85 -8.68
N ARG A 21 8.94 -1.43 -9.83
CA ARG A 21 8.88 -2.26 -11.03
C ARG A 21 10.28 -2.61 -11.54
N LEU A 22 11.16 -1.61 -11.68
CA LEU A 22 12.54 -1.84 -12.14
C LEU A 22 13.30 -2.82 -11.24
N LEU A 23 13.11 -2.75 -9.92
CA LEU A 23 13.68 -3.74 -9.02
C LEU A 23 13.11 -5.14 -9.25
N CYS A 24 11.79 -5.27 -9.40
CA CYS A 24 11.16 -6.58 -9.68
C CYS A 24 11.65 -7.19 -11.00
N ASP A 25 11.77 -6.38 -12.05
CA ASP A 25 12.29 -6.79 -13.35
C ASP A 25 13.74 -7.28 -13.23
N GLU A 26 14.59 -6.55 -12.48
CA GLU A 26 15.98 -6.91 -12.25
C GLU A 26 16.13 -8.20 -11.40
N LEU A 27 15.32 -8.36 -10.36
CA LEU A 27 15.31 -9.59 -9.54
C LEU A 27 14.87 -10.80 -10.38
N THR A 28 13.87 -10.61 -11.25
CA THR A 28 13.43 -11.63 -12.21
C THR A 28 14.56 -12.02 -13.16
N ARG A 29 15.24 -11.03 -13.77
CA ARG A 29 16.37 -11.24 -14.67
C ARG A 29 17.52 -12.01 -14.02
N ARG A 30 17.72 -11.80 -12.71
CA ARG A 30 18.73 -12.49 -11.90
C ARG A 30 18.29 -13.85 -11.35
N GLY A 31 17.05 -14.28 -11.62
CA GLY A 31 16.51 -15.53 -11.08
C GLY A 31 16.33 -15.53 -9.56
N ILE A 32 16.19 -14.35 -8.94
CA ILE A 32 16.00 -14.21 -7.50
C ILE A 32 14.51 -14.20 -7.20
N SER A 33 14.03 -15.16 -6.41
CA SER A 33 12.62 -15.21 -5.98
C SER A 33 12.29 -14.02 -5.08
N PHE A 34 11.14 -13.39 -5.33
CA PHE A 34 10.60 -12.31 -4.51
C PHE A 34 9.08 -12.36 -4.48
N ARG A 35 8.48 -11.55 -3.60
CA ARG A 35 7.05 -11.24 -3.60
C ARG A 35 6.90 -9.73 -3.64
N LYS A 36 5.97 -9.23 -4.46
CA LYS A 36 5.65 -7.79 -4.54
C LYS A 36 4.44 -7.49 -3.65
N LEU A 37 4.50 -6.38 -2.94
CA LEU A 37 3.37 -5.79 -2.21
C LEU A 37 3.17 -4.36 -2.68
N GLU A 38 1.91 -3.93 -2.71
CA GLU A 38 1.52 -2.57 -3.07
C GLU A 38 0.40 -2.12 -2.14
N PHE A 39 0.55 -0.94 -1.55
CA PHE A 39 -0.45 -0.33 -0.68
C PHE A 39 -0.75 1.09 -1.16
N PRO A 40 -2.00 1.55 -1.04
CA PRO A 40 -3.18 0.78 -0.59
C PRO A 40 -3.61 -0.29 -1.59
N ARG A 41 -4.26 -1.36 -1.11
CA ARG A 41 -4.77 -2.44 -1.97
C ARG A 41 -6.11 -2.07 -2.59
N TYR A 42 -6.13 -1.05 -3.46
CA TYR A 42 -7.36 -0.43 -3.97
C TYR A 42 -8.36 -1.40 -4.64
N LYS A 43 -7.88 -2.55 -5.12
CA LYS A 43 -8.71 -3.60 -5.73
C LYS A 43 -9.36 -4.54 -4.71
N GLU A 44 -8.88 -4.55 -3.47
CA GLU A 44 -9.34 -5.44 -2.40
C GLU A 44 -10.45 -4.78 -1.57
N GLU A 45 -11.30 -5.60 -0.97
CA GLU A 45 -12.38 -5.12 -0.08
C GLU A 45 -11.85 -4.38 1.15
N SER A 46 -10.68 -4.78 1.65
CA SER A 46 -10.04 -4.15 2.82
C SER A 46 -9.72 -2.66 2.65
N SER A 47 -9.62 -2.17 1.41
CA SER A 47 -9.39 -0.75 1.12
C SER A 47 -10.68 0.07 1.00
N ALA A 48 -11.86 -0.51 1.25
CA ALA A 48 -13.15 0.18 1.12
C ALA A 48 -13.20 1.51 1.87
N LEU A 49 -12.74 1.55 3.13
CA LEU A 49 -12.74 2.79 3.92
C LEU A 49 -11.78 3.85 3.35
N ILE A 50 -10.66 3.43 2.73
CA ILE A 50 -9.73 4.35 2.07
C ILE A 50 -10.40 4.96 0.83
N ARG A 51 -11.09 4.13 0.02
CA ARG A 51 -11.81 4.62 -1.17
C ARG A 51 -12.93 5.58 -0.80
N LEU A 52 -13.71 5.27 0.26
CA LEU A 52 -14.75 6.16 0.78
C LEU A 52 -14.16 7.48 1.29
N TYR A 53 -13.06 7.43 2.03
CA TYR A 53 -12.36 8.60 2.53
C TYR A 53 -11.85 9.51 1.40
N LEU A 54 -11.07 8.96 0.45
CA LEU A 54 -10.55 9.72 -0.68
C LEU A 54 -11.65 10.20 -1.64
N GLY A 55 -12.80 9.51 -1.65
CA GLY A 55 -13.99 9.91 -2.40
C GLY A 55 -14.86 10.96 -1.71
N GLY A 56 -14.50 11.44 -0.51
CA GLY A 56 -15.25 12.48 0.21
C GLY A 56 -16.49 11.99 0.95
N ALA A 57 -16.73 10.68 1.04
CA ALA A 57 -17.93 10.13 1.69
C ALA A 57 -17.98 10.38 3.22
N PHE A 58 -16.85 10.71 3.83
CA PHE A 58 -16.73 11.02 5.26
C PHE A 58 -16.57 12.51 5.56
N GLY A 59 -16.68 13.37 4.55
CA GLY A 59 -16.48 14.81 4.65
C GLY A 59 -15.84 15.39 3.39
N ASP A 60 -16.19 16.62 3.05
CA ASP A 60 -15.74 17.33 1.86
C ASP A 60 -14.77 18.49 2.18
N LYS A 61 -14.56 18.79 3.47
CA LYS A 61 -13.67 19.87 3.92
C LYS A 61 -12.41 19.31 4.58
N PRO A 62 -11.28 20.04 4.45
CA PRO A 62 -10.08 19.74 5.22
C PRO A 62 -10.39 19.70 6.72
N GLY A 63 -10.05 18.59 7.38
CA GLY A 63 -10.24 18.42 8.82
C GLY A 63 -11.52 17.68 9.23
N ASP A 64 -12.46 17.42 8.32
CA ASP A 64 -13.65 16.59 8.61
C ASP A 64 -13.26 15.17 9.05
N VAL A 65 -12.15 14.67 8.50
CA VAL A 65 -11.48 13.46 8.96
C VAL A 65 -10.10 13.85 9.47
N ASN A 66 -9.86 13.63 10.77
CA ASN A 66 -8.54 13.89 11.36
C ASN A 66 -7.50 12.85 10.92
N ALA A 67 -6.21 13.18 11.09
CA ALA A 67 -5.10 12.33 10.66
C ALA A 67 -5.09 10.94 11.31
N TYR A 68 -5.52 10.82 12.57
CA TYR A 68 -5.58 9.54 13.27
C TYR A 68 -6.66 8.62 12.66
N ALA A 69 -7.87 9.14 12.46
CA ALA A 69 -8.95 8.41 11.81
C ALA A 69 -8.57 7.97 10.40
N ALA A 70 -8.03 8.88 9.59
CA ALA A 70 -7.55 8.56 8.25
C ALA A 70 -6.47 7.45 8.29
N SER A 71 -5.51 7.53 9.22
CA SER A 71 -4.43 6.54 9.34
C SER A 71 -4.90 5.12 9.66
N VAL A 72 -6.03 4.98 10.37
CA VAL A 72 -6.61 3.66 10.71
C VAL A 72 -7.05 2.95 9.44
N PHE A 73 -7.64 3.65 8.46
CA PHE A 73 -8.09 3.05 7.20
C PHE A 73 -6.94 2.39 6.43
N TYR A 74 -5.78 3.06 6.37
CA TYR A 74 -4.57 2.49 5.76
C TYR A 74 -3.97 1.36 6.60
N SER A 75 -4.05 1.46 7.93
CA SER A 75 -3.52 0.44 8.85
C SER A 75 -4.28 -0.89 8.74
N VAL A 76 -5.62 -0.85 8.69
CA VAL A 76 -6.44 -2.08 8.59
C VAL A 76 -6.30 -2.76 7.24
N ASP A 77 -6.08 -2.01 6.15
CA ASP A 77 -5.77 -2.58 4.83
C ASP A 77 -4.46 -3.40 4.83
N ARG A 78 -3.42 -2.88 5.50
CA ARG A 78 -2.16 -3.60 5.72
C ARG A 78 -2.33 -4.83 6.59
N TYR A 79 -3.12 -4.73 7.67
CA TYR A 79 -3.42 -5.87 8.53
C TYR A 79 -4.16 -6.99 7.78
N ALA A 80 -5.15 -6.64 6.96
CA ALA A 80 -5.86 -7.60 6.14
C ALA A 80 -4.91 -8.33 5.17
N SER A 81 -3.97 -7.61 4.53
CA SER A 81 -2.94 -8.24 3.70
C SER A 81 -2.06 -9.19 4.47
N TYR A 82 -1.64 -8.80 5.67
CA TYR A 82 -0.87 -9.70 6.52
C TYR A 82 -1.64 -11.00 6.81
N LYS A 83 -2.93 -10.93 7.16
CA LYS A 83 -3.73 -12.11 7.49
C LYS A 83 -4.16 -12.96 6.30
N GLN A 84 -4.30 -12.39 5.11
CA GLN A 84 -4.80 -13.10 3.93
C GLN A 84 -3.67 -13.63 3.05
N ASP A 85 -2.53 -12.92 2.99
CA ASP A 85 -1.48 -13.18 2.00
C ASP A 85 -0.18 -13.72 2.63
N TRP A 86 0.02 -13.54 3.94
CA TRP A 86 1.31 -13.79 4.61
C TRP A 86 1.27 -14.56 5.93
N GLY A 87 0.15 -14.54 6.66
CA GLY A 87 0.01 -15.01 8.04
C GLY A 87 -0.80 -16.26 8.19
#